data_AF-A0A8S2MWN3-F1
#
_entry.id   AF-A0A8S2MWN3-F1
#
_cell.length_a   1.000
_cell.length_b   1.000
_cell.length_c   1.000
_cell.angle_alpha   90.00
_cell.angle_beta   90.00
_cell.angle_gamma   90.00
#
_symmetry.space_group_name_H-M   'P 1'
#
loop_
_entity.id
_entity.type
_entity.pdbx_description
1 polymer ?
#
loop_
_entity_poly.entity_id
_entity_poly.type
_entity_poly.pdbx_seq_one_letter_code
_entity_poly.pdbx_strand_id
1 'polypeptide(L)'
;NFIIFENYLTRLESLTLIQSQQLINIIEYLYNCRIIHRDLRPDNLMLDLGDEHIKLIDFGFATTYENDEMSKTLPIEAAISYGCLRFLKHYHNLLLINSKTLSYVYERIFDLQCAINIMMYITDDTIKKEVNSIKTTVNLERKVLKLQQLWIDQTHGNVNYSKIL
;
A
#
# COMPACT_ATOMS: atom_id res chain seq x y z
N ASN A 1 8.48 8.82 -12.80
CA ASN A 1 9.86 8.78 -13.32
C ASN A 1 10.24 7.31 -13.45
N PHE A 2 10.20 6.77 -14.67
CA PHE A 2 10.30 5.35 -15.03
C PHE A 2 11.50 4.62 -14.39
N ILE A 3 12.59 5.35 -14.15
CA ILE A 3 13.85 4.86 -13.56
C ILE A 3 13.71 4.47 -12.07
N ILE A 4 12.77 5.08 -11.34
CA ILE A 4 12.51 4.69 -9.94
C ILE A 4 11.89 3.28 -9.91
N PHE A 5 11.02 2.97 -10.86
CA PHE A 5 10.21 1.75 -10.89
C PHE A 5 11.00 0.49 -11.26
N GLU A 6 11.93 0.57 -12.23
CA GLU A 6 12.76 -0.59 -12.62
C GLU A 6 13.60 -1.17 -11.48
N ASN A 7 14.14 -0.34 -10.60
CA ASN A 7 14.96 -0.81 -9.48
C ASN A 7 14.18 -1.62 -8.43
N TYR A 8 12.84 -1.49 -8.38
CA TYR A 8 11.99 -2.33 -7.51
C TYR A 8 11.69 -3.69 -8.14
N LEU A 9 11.65 -3.76 -9.47
CA LEU A 9 11.27 -4.96 -10.23
C LEU A 9 12.37 -6.03 -10.24
N THR A 10 13.64 -5.64 -10.31
CA THR A 10 14.78 -6.59 -10.35
C THR A 10 14.89 -7.51 -9.12
N ARG A 11 14.16 -7.23 -8.03
CA ARG A 11 14.23 -8.00 -6.76
C ARG A 11 13.21 -9.14 -6.63
N LEU A 12 12.29 -9.28 -7.58
CA LEU A 12 11.13 -10.18 -7.47
C LEU A 12 11.20 -11.23 -8.59
N GLU A 13 11.88 -12.36 -8.36
CA GLU A 13 12.09 -13.37 -9.42
C GLU A 13 11.05 -14.53 -9.43
N SER A 14 10.51 -14.74 -10.64
CA SER A 14 9.99 -15.97 -11.29
C SER A 14 8.49 -16.36 -11.28
N LEU A 15 7.64 -15.86 -10.38
CA LEU A 15 6.18 -15.77 -10.61
C LEU A 15 5.63 -14.38 -10.26
N THR A 16 6.55 -13.49 -9.87
CA THR A 16 6.31 -12.28 -9.12
C THR A 16 6.58 -11.03 -9.96
N LEU A 17 7.51 -11.10 -10.91
CA LEU A 17 7.85 -9.97 -11.80
C LEU A 17 6.66 -9.53 -12.66
N ILE A 18 5.93 -10.47 -13.26
CA ILE A 18 4.80 -10.17 -14.16
C ILE A 18 3.65 -9.52 -13.37
N GLN A 19 3.27 -10.11 -12.24
CA GLN A 19 2.25 -9.57 -11.35
C GLN A 19 2.66 -8.22 -10.74
N SER A 20 3.93 -8.06 -10.38
CA SER A 20 4.48 -6.80 -9.89
C SER A 20 4.42 -5.73 -10.97
N GLN A 21 4.83 -6.06 -12.19
CA GLN A 21 4.73 -5.15 -13.33
C GLN A 21 3.29 -4.77 -13.62
N GLN A 22 2.35 -5.72 -13.59
CA GLN A 22 0.93 -5.44 -13.78
C GLN A 22 0.38 -4.51 -12.71
N LEU A 23 0.71 -4.74 -11.43
CA LEU A 23 0.27 -3.87 -10.35
C LEU A 23 0.86 -2.46 -10.49
N ILE A 24 2.15 -2.33 -10.82
CA ILE A 24 2.77 -1.03 -11.11
C ILE A 24 2.11 -0.33 -12.30
N ASN A 25 1.82 -1.05 -13.38
CA ASN A 25 1.12 -0.50 -14.55
C ASN A 25 -0.29 0.00 -14.18
N ILE A 26 -1.01 -0.73 -13.32
CA ILE A 26 -2.31 -0.31 -12.79
C ILE A 26 -2.16 1.00 -12.00
N ILE A 27 -1.18 1.09 -11.09
CA ILE A 27 -0.96 2.33 -10.32
C ILE A 27 -0.56 3.49 -11.22
N GLU A 28 0.29 3.26 -12.23
CA GLU A 28 0.68 4.27 -13.22
C GLU A 28 -0.51 4.71 -14.10
N TYR A 29 -1.44 3.80 -14.39
CA TYR A 29 -2.68 4.15 -15.07
C TYR A 29 -3.56 5.05 -14.19
N LEU A 30 -3.78 4.70 -12.90
CA LEU A 30 -4.59 5.49 -11.97
C LEU A 30 -4.04 6.91 -11.75
N TYR A 31 -2.79 6.99 -11.26
CA TYR A 31 -1.74 7.64 -12.01
C TYR A 31 -2.14 8.79 -12.96
N ASN A 32 -1.99 8.47 -14.24
CA ASN A 32 -2.27 9.33 -15.38
C ASN A 32 -3.75 9.74 -15.48
N CYS A 33 -4.68 8.89 -15.01
CA CYS A 33 -6.11 9.18 -14.96
C CYS A 33 -6.51 10.14 -13.84
N ARG A 34 -5.57 10.60 -13.03
CA ARG A 34 -5.81 11.47 -11.88
C ARG A 34 -6.70 10.83 -10.80
N ILE A 35 -6.57 9.52 -10.60
CA ILE A 35 -7.32 8.72 -9.63
C ILE A 35 -6.42 8.29 -8.48
N ILE A 36 -6.96 8.32 -7.27
CA ILE A 36 -6.39 7.72 -6.05
C ILE A 36 -7.39 6.67 -5.57
N HIS A 37 -6.96 5.43 -5.39
CA HIS A 37 -7.82 4.29 -5.03
C HIS A 37 -8.19 4.28 -3.55
N ARG A 38 -7.24 4.54 -2.65
CA ARG A 38 -7.40 4.62 -1.17
C ARG A 38 -7.79 3.32 -0.44
N ASP A 39 -8.18 2.27 -1.16
CA ASP A 39 -8.42 0.93 -0.61
C ASP A 39 -7.63 -0.16 -1.36
N LEU A 40 -6.32 0.05 -1.54
CA LEU A 40 -5.47 -0.99 -2.13
C LEU A 40 -5.18 -2.09 -1.11
N ARG A 41 -5.50 -3.32 -1.51
CA ARG A 41 -5.29 -4.55 -0.73
C ARG A 41 -5.38 -5.77 -1.65
N PRO A 42 -4.81 -6.92 -1.27
CA PRO A 42 -4.86 -8.14 -2.06
C PRO A 42 -6.29 -8.58 -2.43
N ASP A 43 -7.26 -8.37 -1.55
CA ASP A 43 -8.67 -8.73 -1.79
C ASP A 43 -9.28 -7.95 -2.98
N ASN A 44 -8.75 -6.75 -3.28
CA ASN A 44 -9.17 -5.92 -4.40
C ASN A 44 -8.35 -6.18 -5.66
N LEU A 45 -7.46 -7.18 -5.67
CA LEU A 45 -6.71 -7.62 -6.83
C LEU A 45 -7.24 -8.98 -7.30
N MET A 46 -8.05 -8.98 -8.35
CA MET A 46 -8.55 -10.22 -8.96
C MET A 46 -7.58 -10.73 -10.03
N LEU A 47 -7.43 -12.04 -10.12
CA LEU A 47 -6.74 -12.68 -11.25
C LEU A 47 -7.78 -13.11 -12.27
N ASP A 48 -7.55 -12.77 -13.53
CA ASP A 48 -8.32 -13.32 -14.63
C ASP A 48 -8.03 -14.83 -14.77
N LEU A 49 -9.09 -15.63 -14.89
CA LEU A 49 -9.01 -17.10 -14.95
C LEU A 49 -8.38 -17.60 -16.27
N GLY A 50 -8.38 -16.76 -17.31
CA GLY A 50 -7.85 -17.11 -18.63
C GLY A 50 -6.37 -16.77 -18.85
N ASP A 51 -5.91 -15.64 -18.32
CA ASP A 51 -4.65 -15.00 -18.75
C ASP A 51 -3.74 -14.57 -17.57
N GLU A 52 -4.08 -14.94 -16.33
CA GLU A 52 -3.34 -14.59 -15.10
C GLU A 52 -3.07 -13.07 -14.94
N HIS A 53 -3.92 -12.24 -15.55
CA HIS A 53 -3.84 -10.79 -15.45
C HIS A 53 -4.49 -10.27 -14.17
N ILE A 54 -3.78 -9.40 -13.44
CA ILE A 54 -4.34 -8.66 -12.31
C ILE A 54 -5.32 -7.61 -12.82
N LYS A 55 -6.50 -7.59 -12.21
CA LYS A 55 -7.51 -6.54 -12.34
C LYS A 55 -7.76 -5.94 -10.97
N LEU A 56 -7.56 -4.62 -10.86
CA LEU A 56 -7.94 -3.87 -9.67
C LEU A 56 -9.45 -3.64 -9.70
N ILE A 57 -10.12 -4.00 -8.61
CA ILE A 57 -11.55 -3.86 -8.42
C ILE A 57 -11.86 -2.94 -7.24
N ASP A 58 -13.13 -2.55 -7.12
CA ASP A 58 -13.70 -1.76 -6.01
C ASP A 58 -13.15 -0.34 -5.85
N PHE A 59 -13.68 0.58 -6.66
CA PHE A 59 -13.40 2.02 -6.61
C PHE A 59 -14.34 2.77 -5.65
N GLY A 60 -15.05 2.08 -4.74
CA GLY A 60 -16.01 2.72 -3.82
C GLY A 60 -15.40 3.80 -2.92
N PHE A 61 -14.09 3.71 -2.67
CA PHE A 61 -13.32 4.70 -1.92
C PHE A 61 -12.41 5.57 -2.80
N ALA A 62 -12.47 5.47 -4.13
CA ALA A 62 -11.59 6.24 -4.99
C ALA A 62 -11.93 7.75 -4.99
N THR A 63 -10.95 8.59 -5.36
CA THR A 63 -11.13 10.04 -5.54
C THR A 63 -10.28 10.56 -6.69
N THR A 64 -10.56 11.77 -7.16
CA THR A 64 -9.82 12.46 -8.21
C THR A 64 -8.96 13.61 -7.67
N TYR A 65 -7.95 14.04 -8.45
CA TYR A 65 -7.00 15.08 -8.02
C TYR A 65 -7.63 16.45 -7.80
N GLU A 66 -8.73 16.76 -8.51
CA GLU A 66 -9.47 18.00 -8.30
C GLU A 66 -10.12 18.07 -6.91
N ASN A 67 -10.31 16.90 -6.30
CA ASN A 67 -10.83 16.76 -4.94
C ASN A 67 -9.73 16.54 -3.89
N ASP A 68 -8.44 16.63 -4.23
CA ASP A 68 -7.32 16.25 -3.33
C ASP A 68 -7.26 17.12 -2.06
N GLU A 69 -7.61 18.41 -2.15
CA GLU A 69 -7.75 19.28 -0.95
C GLU A 69 -8.98 18.93 -0.09
N MET A 70 -9.98 18.28 -0.67
CA MET A 70 -11.21 17.84 -0.01
C MET A 70 -11.20 16.36 0.40
N SER A 71 -10.28 15.52 -0.10
CA SER A 71 -10.24 14.08 0.19
C SER A 71 -9.56 13.80 1.53
N LYS A 72 -10.17 14.35 2.59
CA LYS A 72 -9.77 14.24 3.99
C LYS A 72 -10.31 12.97 4.63
N THR A 73 -10.18 11.83 3.94
CA THR A 73 -10.75 10.56 4.40
C THR A 73 -9.64 9.54 4.56
N LEU A 74 -9.59 8.92 5.75
CA LEU A 74 -8.67 7.82 5.98
C LEU A 74 -9.09 6.58 5.16
N PRO A 75 -8.11 5.77 4.73
CA PRO A 75 -8.34 4.41 4.27
C PRO A 75 -9.15 3.60 5.27
N ILE A 76 -9.86 2.60 4.77
CA ILE A 76 -10.54 1.64 5.62
C ILE A 76 -9.53 0.84 6.45
N GLU A 77 -9.94 0.38 7.62
CA GLU A 77 -9.06 -0.36 8.55
C GLU A 77 -8.38 -1.56 7.87
N ALA A 78 -9.08 -2.20 6.93
CA ALA A 78 -8.56 -3.38 6.26
C ALA A 78 -7.39 -3.08 5.30
N ALA A 79 -7.34 -1.87 4.71
CA ALA A 79 -6.22 -1.42 3.89
C ALA A 79 -4.95 -1.12 4.71
N ILE A 80 -5.10 -0.80 6.00
CA ILE A 80 -3.99 -0.40 6.88
C ILE A 80 -2.90 -1.47 6.93
N SER A 81 -3.26 -2.74 6.80
CA SER A 81 -2.31 -3.85 6.84
C SER A 81 -1.23 -3.79 5.75
N TYR A 82 -1.49 -3.03 4.68
CA TYR A 82 -0.58 -2.86 3.55
C TYR A 82 -0.17 -1.39 3.38
N GLY A 83 -0.67 -0.49 4.23
CA GLY A 83 -0.38 0.93 4.17
C GLY A 83 1.10 1.26 4.33
N CYS A 84 1.56 2.34 3.70
CA CYS A 84 2.96 2.73 3.75
C CYS A 84 3.37 3.29 5.12
N LEU A 85 4.67 3.27 5.41
CA LEU A 85 5.20 3.73 6.70
C LEU A 85 4.81 5.18 7.03
N ARG A 86 4.83 6.08 6.04
CA ARG A 86 4.48 7.50 6.26
C ARG A 86 3.01 7.64 6.64
N PHE A 87 2.12 6.92 5.95
CA PHE A 87 0.71 6.86 6.28
C PHE A 87 0.47 6.26 7.66
N LEU A 88 1.10 5.13 8.00
CA LEU A 88 0.92 4.45 9.28
C LEU A 88 1.38 5.30 10.47
N LYS A 89 2.49 6.03 10.34
CA LYS A 89 2.94 7.00 11.36
C LYS A 89 1.90 8.09 11.60
N HIS A 90 1.35 8.63 10.52
CA HIS A 90 0.31 9.65 10.62
C HIS A 90 -0.97 9.08 11.24
N TYR A 91 -1.41 7.90 10.79
CA TYR A 91 -2.57 7.20 11.33
C TYR A 91 -2.44 6.94 12.82
N HIS A 92 -1.26 6.53 13.29
CA HIS A 92 -1.00 6.34 14.72
C HIS A 92 -1.15 7.63 15.52
N ASN A 93 -0.59 8.74 15.05
CA ASN A 93 -0.74 10.04 15.71
C ASN A 93 -2.21 10.45 15.80
N LEU A 94 -3.01 10.18 14.76
CA LEU A 94 -4.44 10.45 14.75
C LEU A 94 -5.21 9.63 15.80
N LEU A 95 -4.83 8.35 16.00
CA LEU A 95 -5.41 7.51 17.06
C LEU A 95 -5.14 8.08 18.45
N LEU A 96 -3.93 8.61 18.70
CA LEU A 96 -3.53 9.15 20.00
C LEU A 96 -4.32 10.41 20.40
N ILE A 97 -4.58 11.30 19.43
CA ILE A 97 -5.31 12.56 19.70
C ILE A 97 -6.83 12.37 19.79
N ASN A 98 -7.33 11.14 19.58
CA ASN A 98 -8.75 10.77 19.62
C ASN A 98 -9.65 11.73 18.80
N SER A 99 -9.09 12.28 17.71
CA SER A 99 -9.78 13.26 16.90
C SER A 99 -10.92 12.58 16.17
N LYS A 100 -12.16 12.98 16.47
CA LYS A 100 -13.35 12.57 15.70
C LYS A 100 -13.29 13.05 14.25
N THR A 101 -12.45 14.05 13.96
CA THR A 101 -12.22 14.59 12.62
C THR A 101 -10.88 14.08 12.11
N LEU A 102 -10.91 12.87 11.56
CA LEU A 102 -9.77 12.19 10.96
C LEU A 102 -9.49 12.76 9.56
N SER A 103 -9.11 14.03 9.49
CA SER A 103 -8.77 14.70 8.23
C SER A 103 -7.31 14.43 7.89
N TYR A 104 -7.06 13.44 7.05
CA TYR A 104 -5.76 13.22 6.44
C TYR A 104 -5.84 13.38 4.93
N VAL A 105 -4.89 14.10 4.35
CA VAL A 105 -4.72 14.16 2.90
C VAL A 105 -4.02 12.89 2.48
N TYR A 106 -4.79 11.96 1.91
CA TYR A 106 -4.23 10.72 1.38
C TYR A 106 -3.53 11.02 0.05
N GLU A 107 -2.21 11.11 0.09
CA GLU A 107 -1.41 11.41 -1.09
C GLU A 107 -1.35 10.21 -2.05
N ARG A 108 -1.44 10.50 -3.35
CA ARG A 108 -1.21 9.57 -4.47
C ARG A 108 -0.01 8.62 -4.32
N ILE A 109 1.07 9.05 -3.67
CA ILE A 109 2.28 8.23 -3.49
C ILE A 109 2.02 7.03 -2.55
N PHE A 110 0.95 7.09 -1.74
CA PHE A 110 0.60 6.02 -0.84
C PHE A 110 0.02 4.81 -1.56
N ASP A 111 -0.71 5.00 -2.66
CA ASP A 111 -1.17 3.87 -3.46
C ASP A 111 0.01 3.08 -4.04
N LEU A 112 1.05 3.79 -4.52
CA LEU A 112 2.27 3.17 -5.00
C LEU A 112 3.01 2.40 -3.90
N GLN A 113 3.21 3.01 -2.74
CA GLN A 113 3.90 2.37 -1.64
C GLN A 113 3.08 1.20 -1.05
N CYS A 114 1.76 1.31 -1.07
CA CYS A 114 0.84 0.23 -0.71
C CYS A 114 0.99 -0.95 -1.68
N ALA A 115 1.04 -0.68 -3.00
CA ALA A 115 1.32 -1.71 -4.00
C ALA A 115 2.65 -2.43 -3.74
N ILE A 116 3.71 -1.72 -3.32
CA ILE A 116 4.99 -2.33 -2.94
C ILE A 116 4.84 -3.26 -1.73
N ASN A 117 4.13 -2.83 -0.69
CA ASN A 117 3.85 -3.67 0.47
C ASN A 117 3.01 -4.90 0.11
N ILE A 118 2.05 -4.76 -0.80
CA ILE A 118 1.25 -5.88 -1.33
C ILE A 118 2.15 -6.86 -2.09
N MET A 119 3.06 -6.35 -2.93
CA MET A 119 4.03 -7.20 -3.63
C MET A 119 4.87 -7.98 -2.62
N MET A 120 5.50 -7.32 -1.65
CA MET A 120 6.26 -8.02 -0.59
C MET A 120 5.42 -9.06 0.14
N TYR A 121 4.16 -8.73 0.47
CA TYR A 121 3.22 -9.67 1.10
C TYR A 121 2.92 -10.90 0.25
N ILE A 122 2.77 -10.76 -1.07
CA ILE A 122 2.45 -11.87 -1.97
C ILE A 122 3.68 -12.75 -2.17
N THR A 123 4.85 -12.14 -2.30
CA THR A 123 6.08 -12.79 -2.79
C THR A 123 6.99 -13.33 -1.69
N ASP A 124 6.91 -12.81 -0.47
CA ASP A 124 7.72 -13.26 0.67
C ASP A 124 6.85 -13.94 1.73
N ASP A 125 7.05 -15.24 1.93
CA ASP A 125 6.25 -16.03 2.88
C ASP A 125 6.54 -15.68 4.35
N THR A 126 7.70 -15.13 4.66
CA THR A 126 8.02 -14.64 6.01
C THR A 126 7.18 -13.38 6.28
N ILE A 127 7.22 -12.42 5.35
CA ILE A 127 6.38 -11.20 5.42
C ILE A 127 4.90 -11.56 5.45
N LYS A 128 4.46 -12.51 4.61
CA LYS A 128 3.07 -12.98 4.58
C LYS A 128 2.62 -13.50 5.94
N LYS A 129 3.42 -14.34 6.59
CA LYS A 129 3.14 -14.89 7.93
C LYS A 129 3.08 -13.78 8.97
N GLU A 130 4.03 -12.84 8.95
CA GLU A 130 4.08 -11.74 9.91
C GLU A 130 2.88 -10.79 9.75
N VAL A 131 2.59 -10.33 8.53
CA VAL A 131 1.41 -9.50 8.24
C VAL A 131 0.12 -10.19 8.69
N ASN A 132 -0.05 -11.48 8.37
CA ASN A 132 -1.23 -12.23 8.79
C ASN A 132 -1.34 -12.38 10.31
N SER A 133 -0.22 -12.59 11.02
CA SER A 133 -0.18 -12.57 12.48
C SER A 133 -0.61 -11.20 13.02
N ILE A 134 -0.10 -10.10 12.45
CA ILE A 134 -0.43 -8.74 12.89
C ILE A 134 -1.91 -8.40 12.65
N LYS A 135 -2.50 -8.83 11.52
CA LYS A 135 -3.93 -8.63 11.19
C LYS A 135 -4.88 -9.11 12.29
N THR A 136 -4.52 -10.19 12.99
CA THR A 136 -5.33 -10.74 14.09
C THR A 136 -5.26 -9.92 15.40
N THR A 137 -4.40 -8.89 15.46
CA THR A 137 -4.30 -8.01 16.62
C THR A 137 -5.55 -7.13 16.74
N VAL A 138 -6.35 -7.34 17.80
CA VAL A 138 -7.62 -6.64 18.03
C VAL A 138 -7.44 -5.14 18.28
N ASN A 139 -6.42 -4.75 19.06
CA ASN A 139 -6.17 -3.34 19.33
C ASN A 139 -5.52 -2.66 18.11
N LEU A 140 -6.24 -1.69 17.53
CA LEU A 140 -5.85 -1.02 16.29
C LEU A 140 -4.53 -0.24 16.43
N GLU A 141 -4.32 0.46 17.54
CA GLU A 141 -3.07 1.17 17.80
C GLU A 141 -1.87 0.21 17.80
N ARG A 142 -2.00 -0.91 18.52
CA ARG A 142 -0.99 -1.96 18.58
C ARG A 142 -0.77 -2.63 17.22
N LYS A 143 -1.83 -2.81 16.43
CA LYS A 143 -1.76 -3.32 15.05
C LYS A 143 -0.91 -2.38 14.19
N VAL A 144 -1.22 -1.08 14.22
CA VAL A 144 -0.49 -0.04 13.48
C VAL A 144 0.98 0.03 13.91
N LEU A 145 1.29 -0.02 15.21
CA LEU A 145 2.67 -0.03 15.71
C LEU A 145 3.48 -1.23 15.20
N LYS A 146 2.88 -2.43 15.23
CA LYS A 146 3.54 -3.64 14.71
C LYS A 146 3.80 -3.55 13.20
N LEU A 147 2.84 -3.02 12.43
CA LEU A 147 3.00 -2.80 11.00
C LEU A 147 4.10 -1.77 10.71
N GLN A 148 4.16 -0.68 11.48
CA GLN A 148 5.25 0.30 11.36
C GLN A 148 6.60 -0.37 11.60
N GLN A 149 6.74 -1.16 12.66
CA GLN A 149 7.99 -1.85 12.95
C GLN A 149 8.37 -2.82 11.84
N LEU A 150 7.43 -3.64 11.37
CA LEU A 150 7.64 -4.56 10.25
C LEU A 150 8.20 -3.83 9.03
N TRP A 151 7.54 -2.75 8.60
CA TRP A 151 7.97 -2.02 7.41
C TRP A 151 9.26 -1.23 7.64
N ILE A 152 9.53 -0.75 8.86
CA ILE A 152 10.83 -0.17 9.25
C ILE A 152 11.94 -1.22 9.06
N ASP A 153 11.74 -2.44 9.56
CA ASP A 153 12.72 -3.51 9.46
C ASP A 153 13.00 -3.89 7.99
N GLN A 154 11.96 -3.88 7.15
CA GLN A 154 12.14 -4.06 5.69
C GLN A 154 12.85 -2.88 5.02
N THR A 155 12.79 -1.69 5.60
CA THR A 155 13.49 -0.50 5.07
C THR A 155 14.91 -0.30 5.57
N HIS A 156 15.32 -0.98 6.66
CA HIS A 156 16.66 -0.89 7.22
C HIS A 156 17.47 -2.19 7.10
N GLY A 157 16.81 -3.34 7.00
CA GLY A 157 17.41 -4.61 6.60
C GLY A 157 17.68 -4.61 5.09
N ASN A 158 18.93 -4.38 4.71
CA ASN A 158 19.49 -4.58 3.35
C ASN A 158 19.14 -3.59 2.22
N VAL A 159 18.30 -2.56 2.37
CA VAL A 159 18.13 -1.54 1.30
C VAL A 159 17.78 -0.17 1.85
N ASN A 160 18.64 0.82 1.59
CA ASN A 160 18.42 2.20 1.99
C ASN A 160 17.39 2.91 1.07
N TYR A 161 16.10 2.86 1.41
CA TYR A 161 15.01 3.51 0.66
C TYR A 161 14.97 5.05 0.81
N SER A 162 15.84 5.64 1.64
CA SER A 162 15.90 7.10 1.84
C SER A 162 16.38 7.89 0.61
N LYS A 163 16.89 7.21 -0.42
CA LYS A 163 17.34 7.82 -1.68
C LYS A 163 16.29 7.80 -2.81
N ILE A 164 15.05 7.39 -2.51
CA ILE A 164 13.96 7.25 -3.49
C ILE A 164 12.85 8.32 -3.32
N LEU A 165 13.07 9.29 -2.42
CA LEU A 165 12.30 10.53 -2.32
C LEU A 165 13.16 11.69 -2.83
#